data_AF-A0A8X6YQN4-F1
#
_entry.id   AF-A0A8X6YQN4-F1
#
_cell.length_a   1.000
_cell.length_b   1.000
_cell.length_c   1.000
_cell.angle_alpha   90.00
_cell.angle_beta   90.00
_cell.angle_gamma   90.00
#
_symmetry.space_group_name_H-M   'P 1'
#
loop_
_entity.id
_entity.type
_entity.pdbx_description
1 polymer ?
#
loop_
_entity_poly.entity_id
_entity_poly.type
_entity_poly.pdbx_seq_one_letter_code
_entity_poly.pdbx_strand_id
1 'polypeptide(L)'
;MNSHNKLEAICKKARWGRYSHLCDEYVTENLINDNPDKSADLFVKEFLRAAKESIPWGQVKKQLPFWNEFLDLVKSERNAERYRAENSNNIVNCVLLEKAQAKLKRAIIHSKRTTYISFAANLDFRKDGPFAHMFVYLALRTKSHLSTGNQ
;
A
#
# COMPACT_ATOMS: atom_id res chain seq x y z
N MET A 1 7.39 -0.55 17.52
CA MET A 1 7.66 0.90 17.39
C MET A 1 6.44 1.64 17.87
N ASN A 2 6.57 2.43 18.95
CA ASN A 2 5.50 3.30 19.47
C ASN A 2 5.09 4.33 18.41
N SER A 3 3.80 4.65 18.35
CA SER A 3 3.22 5.64 17.42
C SER A 3 3.89 7.01 17.52
N HIS A 4 4.34 7.38 18.73
CA HIS A 4 5.06 8.62 19.02
C HIS A 4 6.37 8.76 18.22
N ASN A 5 7.22 7.73 18.23
CA ASN A 5 8.51 7.74 17.53
C ASN A 5 8.35 7.78 16.01
N LYS A 6 7.20 7.34 15.49
CA LYS A 6 6.90 7.35 14.06
C LYS A 6 6.53 8.74 13.56
N LEU A 7 5.73 9.49 14.33
CA LEU A 7 5.35 10.87 14.00
C LEU A 7 6.59 11.78 14.04
N GLU A 8 7.43 11.63 15.06
CA GLU A 8 8.67 12.39 15.19
C GLU A 8 9.61 12.18 13.99
N ALA A 9 9.73 10.94 13.51
CA ALA A 9 10.55 10.62 12.34
C ALA A 9 9.98 11.17 11.03
N ILE A 10 8.65 11.26 10.88
CA ILE A 10 8.01 11.87 9.71
C ILE A 10 8.24 13.38 9.73
N CYS A 11 8.02 14.03 10.87
CA CYS A 11 8.25 15.47 11.01
C CYS A 11 9.70 15.88 10.74
N LYS A 12 10.68 15.05 11.13
CA LYS A 12 12.10 15.29 10.82
C LYS A 12 12.45 15.14 9.33
N LYS A 13 11.71 14.32 8.58
CA LYS A 13 11.96 14.03 7.15
C LYS A 13 11.14 14.90 6.19
N ALA A 14 10.09 15.53 6.69
CA ALA A 14 9.23 16.43 5.92
C ALA A 14 10.02 17.66 5.44
N ARG A 15 9.78 18.05 4.18
CA ARG A 15 10.34 19.26 3.59
C ARG A 15 9.40 20.43 3.88
N TRP A 16 9.37 20.89 5.12
CA TRP A 16 8.44 21.93 5.58
C TRP A 16 8.53 23.24 4.79
N GLY A 17 9.74 23.65 4.38
CA GLY A 17 9.91 24.83 3.51
C GLY A 17 9.23 24.66 2.14
N ARG A 18 9.30 23.46 1.56
CA ARG A 18 8.59 23.13 0.32
C ARG A 18 7.08 23.06 0.54
N TYR A 19 6.63 22.51 1.68
CA TYR A 19 5.21 22.49 2.03
C TYR A 19 4.62 23.91 2.07
N SER A 20 5.30 24.83 2.77
CA SER A 20 4.87 26.24 2.86
C SER A 20 4.73 26.87 1.48
N HIS A 21 5.76 26.76 0.64
CA HIS A 21 5.72 27.31 -0.71
C HIS A 21 4.58 26.73 -1.56
N LEU A 22 4.33 25.42 -1.48
CA LEU A 22 3.25 24.78 -2.21
C LEU A 22 1.88 25.20 -1.69
N CYS A 23 1.73 25.45 -0.39
CA CYS A 23 0.51 26.01 0.16
C CYS A 23 0.26 27.41 -0.42
N ASP A 24 1.27 28.28 -0.44
CA ASP A 24 1.13 29.63 -0.99
C ASP A 24 0.80 29.61 -2.50
N GLU A 25 1.34 28.64 -3.24
CA GLU A 25 1.07 28.46 -4.67
C GLU A 25 -0.32 27.88 -4.95
N TYR A 26 -0.77 26.91 -4.15
CA TYR A 26 -2.00 26.17 -4.40
C TYR A 26 -3.23 26.82 -3.78
N VAL A 27 -3.05 27.51 -2.66
CA VAL A 27 -4.12 28.15 -1.90
C VAL A 27 -4.28 29.59 -2.37
N THR A 28 -5.03 29.76 -3.46
CA THR A 28 -5.30 31.07 -4.07
C THR A 28 -6.74 31.51 -3.85
N GLU A 29 -7.03 32.79 -4.05
CA GLU A 29 -8.38 33.38 -3.89
C GLU A 29 -9.45 32.68 -4.75
N ASN A 30 -9.02 32.02 -5.84
CA ASN A 30 -9.89 31.25 -6.74
C ASN A 30 -10.56 30.03 -6.08
N LEU A 31 -10.13 29.66 -4.87
CA LEU A 31 -10.75 28.59 -4.08
C LEU A 31 -11.99 29.07 -3.31
N ILE A 32 -12.21 30.38 -3.24
CA ILE A 32 -13.38 30.96 -2.59
C ILE A 32 -14.59 30.80 -3.52
N ASN A 33 -15.56 30.02 -3.06
CA ASN A 33 -16.82 29.73 -3.72
C ASN A 33 -17.99 30.34 -2.94
N ASP A 34 -19.08 30.67 -3.63
CA ASP A 34 -20.32 31.17 -3.00
C ASP A 34 -20.87 30.22 -1.92
N ASN A 35 -20.59 28.92 -2.05
CA ASN A 35 -20.84 27.95 -1.01
C ASN A 35 -19.61 27.78 -0.10
N PRO A 36 -19.72 28.11 1.21
CA PRO A 36 -18.60 28.00 2.15
C PRO A 36 -18.14 26.56 2.37
N ASP A 37 -19.03 25.57 2.32
CA ASP A 37 -18.67 24.15 2.48
C ASP A 37 -17.82 23.69 1.30
N LYS A 38 -18.19 24.10 0.07
CA LYS A 38 -17.39 23.79 -1.13
C LYS A 38 -16.03 24.46 -1.08
N SER A 39 -15.96 25.69 -0.57
CA SER A 39 -14.68 26.38 -0.37
C SER A 39 -13.80 25.59 0.60
N ALA A 40 -14.35 25.17 1.74
CA ALA A 40 -13.63 24.37 2.72
C ALA A 40 -13.08 23.06 2.14
N ASP A 41 -13.88 22.34 1.36
CA ASP A 41 -13.46 21.11 0.67
C ASP A 41 -12.31 21.37 -0.31
N LEU A 42 -12.37 22.47 -1.06
CA LEU A 42 -11.31 22.88 -1.99
C LEU A 42 -10.01 23.21 -1.24
N PHE A 43 -10.08 23.98 -0.16
CA PHE A 43 -8.92 24.27 0.68
C PHE A 43 -8.29 22.98 1.23
N VAL A 44 -9.09 22.09 1.82
CA VAL A 44 -8.60 20.81 2.36
C VAL A 44 -7.93 19.98 1.27
N LYS A 45 -8.52 19.91 0.07
CA LYS A 45 -7.95 19.19 -1.06
C LYS A 45 -6.58 19.74 -1.46
N GLU A 46 -6.43 21.05 -1.51
CA GLU A 46 -5.17 21.70 -1.88
C GLU A 46 -4.08 21.56 -0.81
N PHE A 47 -4.43 21.69 0.48
CA PHE A 47 -3.50 21.39 1.57
C PHE A 47 -3.04 19.92 1.55
N LEU A 48 -3.96 18.99 1.29
CA LEU A 48 -3.62 17.57 1.15
C LEU A 48 -2.72 17.30 -0.06
N ARG A 49 -2.87 18.07 -1.15
CA ARG A 49 -1.98 18.00 -2.32
C ARG A 49 -0.57 18.45 -1.95
N ALA A 50 -0.44 19.65 -1.35
CA ALA A 50 0.84 20.17 -0.89
C ALA A 50 1.53 19.22 0.11
N ALA A 51 0.76 18.62 1.03
CA ALA A 51 1.26 17.67 2.01
C ALA A 51 1.80 16.38 1.36
N LYS A 52 1.10 15.83 0.36
CA LYS A 52 1.54 14.61 -0.36
C LYS A 52 2.88 14.81 -1.07
N GLU A 53 3.14 16.00 -1.58
CA GLU A 53 4.36 16.30 -2.35
C GLU A 53 5.58 16.64 -1.47
N SER A 54 5.35 17.18 -0.28
CA SER A 54 6.40 17.72 0.58
C SER A 54 6.72 16.85 1.79
N ILE A 55 5.76 16.05 2.27
CA ILE A 55 5.92 15.15 3.40
C ILE A 55 6.10 13.74 2.84
N PRO A 56 7.31 13.13 2.95
CA PRO A 56 7.49 11.76 2.51
C PRO A 56 6.63 10.84 3.40
N TRP A 57 5.63 10.21 2.80
CA TRP A 57 4.71 9.34 3.53
C TRP A 57 5.52 8.21 4.18
N GLY A 58 5.60 8.25 5.52
CA GLY A 58 6.36 7.31 6.35
C GLY A 58 5.82 5.86 6.33
N GLN A 59 4.91 5.53 5.43
CA GLN A 59 4.76 4.16 5.00
C GLN A 59 5.76 3.92 3.88
N VAL A 60 6.97 3.51 4.26
CA VAL A 60 7.62 2.44 3.51
C VAL A 60 6.51 1.39 3.40
N LYS A 61 5.85 1.27 2.23
CA LYS A 61 5.10 0.06 1.92
C LYS A 61 6.08 -1.01 2.34
N LYS A 62 5.76 -1.83 3.34
CA LYS A 62 6.47 -3.07 3.54
C LYS A 62 6.14 -3.87 2.28
N GLN A 63 6.74 -3.49 1.16
CA GLN A 63 6.71 -4.25 -0.06
C GLN A 63 7.35 -5.53 0.39
N LEU A 64 6.49 -6.50 0.59
CA LEU A 64 6.92 -7.83 0.93
C LEU A 64 7.96 -8.18 -0.12
N PRO A 65 9.07 -8.85 0.21
CA PRO A 65 10.15 -9.10 -0.75
C PRO A 65 9.67 -9.77 -2.05
N PHE A 66 8.53 -10.45 -2.00
CA PHE A 66 7.87 -11.10 -3.13
C PHE A 66 6.86 -10.22 -3.88
N TRP A 67 6.59 -9.00 -3.42
CA TRP A 67 5.60 -8.11 -4.00
C TRP A 67 6.24 -7.33 -5.17
N ASN A 68 5.65 -7.45 -6.36
CA ASN A 68 6.15 -6.83 -7.59
C ASN A 68 4.99 -6.16 -8.35
N GLU A 69 5.32 -5.40 -9.40
CA GLU A 69 4.34 -4.67 -10.22
C GLU A 69 3.29 -5.58 -10.86
N PHE A 70 3.68 -6.82 -11.22
CA PHE A 70 2.75 -7.83 -11.72
C PHE A 70 1.65 -8.18 -10.70
N LEU A 71 2.01 -8.31 -9.42
CA LEU A 71 1.01 -8.54 -8.36
C LEU A 71 0.12 -7.32 -8.13
N ASP A 72 0.62 -6.11 -8.31
CA ASP A 72 -0.21 -4.90 -8.27
C ASP A 72 -1.23 -4.88 -9.41
N LEU A 73 -0.84 -5.26 -10.63
CA LEU A 73 -1.74 -5.40 -11.78
C LEU A 73 -2.81 -6.47 -11.54
N VAL A 74 -2.43 -7.68 -11.11
CA VAL A 74 -3.41 -8.75 -10.85
C VAL A 74 -4.34 -8.39 -9.69
N LYS A 75 -3.86 -7.62 -8.71
CA LYS A 75 -4.68 -7.10 -7.62
C LYS A 75 -5.67 -6.04 -8.10
N SER A 76 -5.27 -5.15 -9.02
CA SER A 76 -6.18 -4.16 -9.59
C SER A 76 -7.27 -4.81 -10.42
N GLU A 77 -6.95 -5.82 -11.24
CA GLU A 77 -7.93 -6.64 -11.96
C GLU A 77 -8.97 -7.25 -11.00
N ARG A 78 -8.52 -7.91 -9.91
CA ARG A 78 -9.41 -8.47 -8.90
C ARG A 78 -10.31 -7.40 -8.26
N ASN A 79 -9.76 -6.22 -7.97
CA ASN A 79 -10.53 -5.12 -7.39
C ASN A 79 -11.61 -4.60 -8.36
N ALA A 80 -11.33 -4.55 -9.66
CA ALA A 80 -12.32 -4.19 -10.66
C ALA A 80 -13.47 -5.21 -10.72
N GLU A 81 -13.16 -6.51 -10.70
CA GLU A 81 -14.21 -7.55 -10.66
C GLU A 81 -15.00 -7.55 -9.34
N ARG A 82 -14.34 -7.20 -8.23
CA ARG A 82 -15.04 -7.00 -6.95
C ARG A 82 -16.07 -5.89 -7.05
N TYR A 83 -15.66 -4.73 -7.58
CA TYR A 83 -16.55 -3.60 -7.77
C TYR A 83 -17.75 -3.97 -8.66
N ARG A 84 -17.53 -4.76 -9.72
CA ARG A 84 -18.62 -5.24 -10.58
C ARG A 84 -19.57 -6.19 -9.86
N ALA A 85 -19.05 -7.13 -9.07
CA ALA A 85 -19.86 -8.07 -8.31
C ALA A 85 -20.65 -7.39 -7.18
N GLU A 86 -20.07 -6.41 -6.50
CA GLU A 86 -20.75 -5.66 -5.44
C GLU A 86 -21.90 -4.78 -5.97
N ASN A 87 -21.76 -4.25 -7.19
CA ASN A 87 -22.76 -3.40 -7.83
C ASN A 87 -23.75 -4.17 -8.73
N SER A 88 -23.64 -5.50 -8.81
CA SER A 88 -24.48 -6.32 -9.68
C SER A 88 -24.92 -7.57 -8.95
N ASN A 89 -26.24 -7.78 -8.81
CA ASN A 89 -26.82 -9.02 -8.28
C ASN A 89 -26.72 -10.22 -9.24
N ASN A 90 -25.74 -10.23 -10.16
CA ASN A 90 -25.57 -11.28 -11.15
C ASN A 90 -24.54 -12.32 -10.69
N ILE A 91 -24.94 -13.59 -10.65
CA ILE A 91 -24.10 -14.75 -10.32
C ILE A 91 -22.85 -14.83 -11.22
N VAL A 92 -22.95 -14.43 -12.49
CA VAL A 92 -21.80 -14.42 -13.41
C VAL A 92 -20.67 -13.53 -12.90
N ASN A 93 -21.00 -12.37 -12.31
CA ASN A 93 -20.01 -11.45 -11.77
C ASN A 93 -19.35 -12.01 -10.50
N CYS A 94 -20.10 -12.75 -9.67
CA CYS A 94 -19.53 -13.49 -8.53
C CYS A 94 -18.51 -14.55 -9.00
N VAL A 95 -18.82 -15.30 -10.05
CA VAL A 95 -17.90 -16.30 -10.63
C VAL A 95 -16.64 -15.63 -11.19
N LEU A 96 -16.76 -14.47 -11.85
CA LEU A 96 -15.61 -13.71 -12.33
C LEU A 96 -14.72 -13.20 -11.18
N LEU A 97 -15.34 -12.73 -10.09
CA LEU A 97 -14.63 -12.35 -8.88
C LEU A 97 -13.87 -13.54 -8.28
N GLU A 98 -14.49 -14.71 -8.14
CA GLU A 98 -13.83 -15.92 -7.64
C GLU A 98 -12.64 -16.33 -8.51
N LYS A 99 -12.78 -16.28 -9.84
CA LYS A 99 -11.68 -16.53 -10.77
C LYS A 99 -10.53 -15.54 -10.58
N ALA A 100 -10.83 -14.25 -10.44
CA ALA A 100 -9.82 -13.22 -10.22
C ALA A 100 -9.12 -13.36 -8.85
N GLN A 101 -9.86 -13.76 -7.81
CA GLN A 101 -9.29 -14.09 -6.49
C GLN A 101 -8.36 -15.30 -6.56
N ALA A 102 -8.76 -16.37 -7.25
CA ALA A 102 -7.93 -17.55 -7.45
C ALA A 102 -6.64 -17.21 -8.23
N LYS A 103 -6.75 -16.38 -9.28
CA LYS A 103 -5.61 -15.87 -10.06
C LYS A 103 -4.62 -15.12 -9.16
N LEU A 104 -5.10 -14.16 -8.36
CA LEU A 104 -4.27 -13.40 -7.43
C LEU A 104 -3.59 -14.31 -6.39
N LYS A 105 -4.34 -15.24 -5.79
CA LYS A 105 -3.80 -16.20 -4.81
C LYS A 105 -2.67 -17.04 -5.41
N ARG A 106 -2.87 -17.57 -6.63
CA ARG A 106 -1.86 -18.35 -7.35
C ARG A 106 -0.62 -17.51 -7.65
N ALA A 107 -0.79 -16.28 -8.13
CA ALA A 107 0.29 -15.37 -8.42
C ALA A 107 1.13 -15.03 -7.16
N ILE A 108 0.47 -14.78 -6.03
CA ILE A 108 1.15 -14.52 -4.75
C ILE A 108 1.97 -15.74 -4.31
N ILE A 109 1.38 -16.95 -4.38
CA ILE A 109 2.08 -18.18 -4.00
C ILE A 109 3.31 -18.40 -4.89
N HIS A 110 3.15 -18.20 -6.20
CA HIS A 110 4.25 -18.33 -7.16
C HIS A 110 5.36 -17.32 -6.84
N SER A 111 5.02 -16.04 -6.67
CA SER A 111 6.01 -15.00 -6.38
C SER A 111 6.76 -15.26 -5.07
N LYS A 112 6.06 -15.71 -4.02
CA LYS A 112 6.69 -16.13 -2.75
C LYS A 112 7.71 -17.25 -2.98
N ARG A 113 7.35 -18.28 -3.76
CA ARG A 113 8.24 -19.41 -4.05
C ARG A 113 9.46 -18.96 -4.85
N THR A 114 9.26 -18.19 -5.92
CA THR A 114 10.36 -17.69 -6.76
C THR A 114 11.31 -16.81 -5.96
N THR A 115 10.77 -15.93 -5.11
CA THR A 115 11.58 -15.08 -4.23
C THR A 115 12.38 -15.90 -3.22
N TYR A 116 11.77 -16.92 -2.61
CA TYR A 116 12.48 -17.82 -1.70
C TYR A 116 13.58 -18.61 -2.40
N ILE A 117 13.32 -19.14 -3.60
CA ILE A 117 14.32 -19.88 -4.39
C ILE A 117 15.51 -18.97 -4.73
N SER A 118 15.24 -17.76 -5.21
CA SER A 118 16.28 -16.76 -5.52
C SER A 118 17.07 -16.36 -4.27
N PHE A 119 16.38 -16.16 -3.15
CA PHE A 119 17.02 -15.86 -1.87
C PHE A 119 17.95 -17.00 -1.42
N ALA A 120 17.47 -18.25 -1.45
CA ALA A 120 18.25 -19.42 -1.05
C ALA A 120 19.45 -19.68 -1.96
N ALA A 121 19.32 -19.42 -3.27
CA ALA A 121 20.41 -19.58 -4.23
C ALA A 121 21.57 -18.58 -4.02
N ASN A 122 21.26 -17.39 -3.49
CA ASN A 122 22.24 -16.32 -3.27
C ASN A 122 22.67 -16.17 -1.80
N LEU A 123 22.26 -17.09 -0.92
CA LEU A 123 22.46 -16.96 0.52
C LEU A 123 23.88 -17.39 0.94
N ASP A 124 24.69 -16.44 1.44
CA ASP A 124 25.95 -16.75 2.12
C ASP A 124 25.75 -16.65 3.64
N PHE A 125 25.62 -17.80 4.31
CA PHE A 125 25.38 -17.88 5.75
C PHE A 125 26.44 -17.19 6.62
N ARG A 126 27.67 -17.01 6.11
CA ARG A 126 28.76 -16.35 6.85
C ARG A 126 28.57 -14.83 6.93
N LYS A 127 27.90 -14.24 5.95
CA LYS A 127 27.67 -12.79 5.85
C LYS A 127 26.22 -12.41 6.15
N ASP A 128 25.27 -13.23 5.72
CA ASP A 128 23.85 -12.87 5.64
C ASP A 128 22.99 -13.55 6.73
N GLY A 129 23.59 -14.21 7.71
CA GLY A 129 22.87 -14.90 8.80
C GLY A 129 21.76 -14.07 9.47
N PRO A 130 22.03 -12.82 9.90
CA PRO A 130 21.00 -11.93 10.47
C PRO A 130 19.87 -11.58 9.48
N PHE A 131 20.20 -11.42 8.20
CA PHE A 131 19.24 -11.13 7.13
C PHE A 131 18.36 -12.34 6.80
N ALA A 132 18.93 -13.54 6.80
CA ALA A 132 18.18 -14.79 6.61
C ALA A 132 17.15 -15.02 7.70
N HIS A 133 17.52 -14.79 8.96
CA HIS A 133 16.59 -14.86 10.07
C HIS A 133 15.42 -13.87 9.90
N MET A 134 15.71 -12.62 9.52
CA MET A 134 14.69 -11.60 9.25
C MET A 134 13.75 -12.00 8.10
N PHE A 135 14.31 -12.52 7.00
CA PHE A 135 13.54 -12.95 5.84
C PHE A 135 12.59 -14.11 6.19
N VAL A 136 13.09 -15.13 6.88
CA VAL A 136 12.29 -16.27 7.36
C VAL A 136 11.19 -15.80 8.31
N TYR A 137 11.50 -14.91 9.26
CA TYR A 137 10.52 -14.34 10.18
C TYR A 137 9.38 -13.59 9.45
N LEU A 138 9.72 -12.73 8.48
CA LEU A 138 8.74 -11.97 7.70
C LEU A 138 7.92 -12.84 6.75
N ALA A 139 8.54 -13.85 6.14
CA ALA A 139 7.86 -14.80 5.26
C ALA A 139 6.84 -15.67 6.03
N LEU A 140 7.21 -16.16 7.21
CA LEU A 140 6.39 -17.07 8.02
C LEU A 140 5.25 -16.37 8.78
N ARG A 141 5.43 -15.12 9.22
CA ARG A 141 4.38 -14.33 9.91
C ARG A 141 3.11 -14.14 9.08
N THR A 142 3.16 -14.32 7.75
CA THR A 142 1.97 -14.25 6.90
C THR A 142 1.02 -15.46 7.02
N LYS A 143 1.40 -16.53 7.73
CA LYS A 143 0.52 -17.69 7.96
C LYS A 143 -0.48 -17.52 9.12
N SER A 144 -0.22 -16.63 10.09
CA SER A 144 -1.04 -16.55 11.31
C SER A 144 -2.37 -15.79 11.18
N HIS A 145 -2.66 -15.19 10.02
CA HIS A 145 -3.93 -14.47 9.76
C HIS A 145 -4.91 -15.23 8.85
N LEU A 146 -4.62 -16.50 8.51
CA LEU A 146 -5.49 -17.32 7.65
C LEU A 146 -6.03 -18.58 8.36
N SER A 147 -5.88 -18.71 9.68
CA SER A 147 -6.35 -19.89 10.45
C SER A 147 -7.30 -19.59 11.61
N THR A 148 -7.92 -18.41 11.68
CA THR A 148 -8.97 -18.12 12.67
C THR A 148 -10.29 -17.88 11.94
N GLY A 149 -10.96 -18.97 11.62
CA GLY A 149 -12.25 -18.98 10.93
C GLY A 149 -12.68 -20.42 10.71
N ASN A 150 -12.89 -21.13 11.82
CA ASN A 150 -13.76 -22.30 11.98
C ASN A 150 -13.55 -22.85 13.40
N GLN A 151 -14.35 -22.35 14.33
CA GLN A 151 -15.00 -23.11 15.39
C GLN A 151 -16.40 -22.55 15.54
#